data_AF-A0A914VEL9-F1
#
_entry.id   AF-A0A914VEL9-F1
#
_cell.length_a   1.000
_cell.length_b   1.000
_cell.length_c   1.000
_cell.angle_alpha   90.00
_cell.angle_beta   90.00
_cell.angle_gamma   90.00
#
_symmetry.space_group_name_H-M   'P 1'
#
loop_
_entity.id
_entity.type
_entity.pdbx_description
1 polymer ?
#
loop_
_entity_poly.entity_id
_entity_poly.type
_entity_poly.pdbx_seq_one_letter_code
_entity_poly.pdbx_strand_id
1 'polypeptide(L)'
;MLDDRVSNEVYIDKILELTNYQLKLGWPDDYKRHLIETLWPSLFRTSNLSMTDRHSLWSLVNQDEYLTFKVMGSCGHFYAVEYLVPFRMKSYYTNLKAKILVHLMGTLKLFYEFLNEPLHWCDVKFDNFGLSAEYPKRFLIMDGDMVFTESRMRHFLQSTKCTRDTDCHFFDCEAKCDYATNHCTDRVNDNIDVFCKKLVTQLFGNFWTKSNRYLAACHDESMNATERLADLRLVWSWSLSDV
;
A
#
# COMPACT_ATOMS: atom_id res chain seq x y z
N MET A 1 -13.63 22.22 -5.39
CA MET A 1 -12.86 23.22 -4.62
C MET A 1 -13.83 23.90 -3.66
N LEU A 2 -13.51 23.93 -2.37
CA LEU A 2 -14.34 24.58 -1.36
C LEU A 2 -14.33 26.11 -1.55
N ASP A 3 -15.40 26.79 -1.12
CA ASP A 3 -15.45 28.26 -1.13
C ASP A 3 -14.36 28.81 -0.20
N ASP A 4 -13.60 29.79 -0.70
CA ASP A 4 -12.49 30.42 0.00
C ASP A 4 -12.89 31.12 1.31
N ARG A 5 -14.18 31.41 1.49
CA ARG A 5 -14.75 32.06 2.68
C ARG A 5 -15.06 31.09 3.82
N VAL A 6 -14.87 29.78 3.61
CA VAL A 6 -15.13 28.76 4.62
C VAL A 6 -14.17 28.92 5.81
N SER A 7 -14.67 28.75 7.04
CA SER A 7 -13.84 28.84 8.25
C SER A 7 -12.75 27.76 8.27
N ASN A 8 -11.70 27.98 9.06
CA ASN A 8 -10.62 26.99 9.19
C ASN A 8 -11.09 25.64 9.73
N GLU A 9 -12.03 25.67 10.66
CA GLU A 9 -12.62 24.47 11.24
C GLU A 9 -13.39 23.65 10.20
N VAL A 10 -14.29 24.28 9.45
CA VAL A 10 -15.07 23.59 8.41
C VAL A 10 -14.17 23.06 7.29
N TYR A 11 -13.08 23.76 6.97
CA TYR A 11 -12.10 23.26 6.02
C TYR A 11 -11.38 21.99 6.53
N ILE A 12 -10.97 21.99 7.80
CA ILE A 12 -10.34 20.82 8.44
C ILE A 12 -11.31 19.62 8.46
N ASP A 13 -12.58 19.85 8.78
CA ASP A 13 -13.61 18.80 8.77
C ASP A 13 -13.76 18.18 7.37
N LYS A 14 -13.69 19.00 6.33
CA LYS A 14 -13.75 18.52 4.94
C LYS A 14 -12.51 17.74 4.51
N ILE A 15 -11.32 18.10 5.00
CA ILE A 15 -10.12 17.30 4.75
C ILE A 15 -10.24 15.95 5.46
N LEU A 16 -10.72 15.92 6.71
CA LEU A 16 -10.98 14.67 7.41
C LEU A 16 -12.00 13.79 6.65
N GLU A 17 -13.11 14.37 6.20
CA GLU A 17 -14.12 13.67 5.39
C GLU A 17 -13.50 13.08 4.12
N LEU A 18 -12.67 13.85 3.43
CA LEU A 18 -11.99 13.39 2.22
C LEU A 18 -10.97 12.28 2.52
N THR A 19 -10.15 12.41 3.55
CA THR A 19 -9.21 11.36 3.96
C THR A 19 -9.95 10.07 4.34
N ASN A 20 -11.05 10.18 5.09
CA ASN A 20 -11.88 9.03 5.43
C ASN A 20 -12.60 8.45 4.23
N TYR A 21 -12.99 9.28 3.26
CA TYR A 21 -13.55 8.81 2.00
C TYR A 21 -12.52 8.01 1.20
N GLN A 22 -11.28 8.50 1.12
CA GLN A 22 -10.20 7.85 0.38
C GLN A 22 -9.71 6.60 1.09
N LEU A 23 -9.31 6.66 2.36
CA LEU A 23 -8.69 5.53 3.05
C LEU A 23 -9.68 4.58 3.71
N LYS A 24 -10.94 4.98 3.92
CA LYS A 24 -11.95 4.22 4.69
C LYS A 24 -11.53 3.80 6.10
N LEU A 25 -10.50 4.43 6.68
CA LEU A 25 -9.98 4.10 8.02
C LEU A 25 -10.82 4.65 9.17
N GLY A 26 -11.78 5.55 8.89
CA GLY A 26 -12.70 6.08 9.91
C GLY A 26 -11.99 6.87 11.01
N TRP A 27 -11.04 7.72 10.65
CA TRP A 27 -10.34 8.60 11.59
C TRP A 27 -11.36 9.38 12.44
N PRO A 28 -11.24 9.38 13.78
CA PRO A 28 -12.18 10.07 14.65
C PRO A 28 -12.05 11.60 14.57
N ASP A 29 -13.17 12.29 14.73
CA ASP A 29 -13.23 13.76 14.75
C ASP A 29 -12.32 14.38 15.83
N ASP A 30 -12.21 13.74 16.99
CA ASP A 30 -11.36 14.20 18.10
C ASP A 30 -9.87 14.25 17.73
N TYR A 31 -9.44 13.45 16.74
CA TYR A 31 -8.07 13.38 16.23
C TYR A 31 -7.88 14.17 14.94
N LYS A 32 -8.88 14.93 14.46
CA LYS A 32 -8.80 15.70 13.20
C LYS A 32 -7.59 16.62 13.15
N ARG A 33 -7.28 17.28 14.28
CA ARG A 33 -6.13 18.17 14.36
C ARG A 33 -4.81 17.44 14.15
N HIS A 34 -4.65 16.28 14.79
CA HIS A 34 -3.46 15.44 14.64
C HIS A 34 -3.30 14.97 13.19
N LEU A 35 -4.39 14.54 12.56
CA LEU A 35 -4.38 14.15 11.14
C LEU A 35 -3.87 15.29 10.25
N ILE A 36 -4.41 16.50 10.37
CA ILE A 36 -3.99 17.63 9.55
C ILE A 36 -2.54 18.02 9.84
N GLU A 37 -2.12 17.93 11.10
CA GLU A 37 -0.74 18.18 11.50
C GLU A 37 0.24 17.15 10.89
N THR A 38 -0.19 15.91 10.71
CA THR A 38 0.58 14.88 9.99
C THR A 38 0.61 15.13 8.48
N LEU A 39 -0.53 15.51 7.87
CA LEU A 39 -0.61 15.80 6.43
C LEU A 39 0.13 17.09 6.06
N TRP A 40 0.01 18.12 6.90
CA TRP A 40 0.54 19.47 6.66
C TRP A 40 1.31 20.01 7.89
N PRO A 41 2.56 19.56 8.10
CA PRO A 41 3.32 19.90 9.31
C PRO A 41 3.60 21.40 9.52
N SER A 42 3.45 22.24 8.50
CA SER A 42 3.57 23.69 8.66
C SER A 42 2.47 24.28 9.56
N LEU A 43 1.33 23.60 9.73
CA LEU A 43 0.26 24.02 10.63
C LEU A 43 0.74 24.14 12.08
N PHE A 44 1.68 23.30 12.52
CA PHE A 44 2.30 23.41 13.84
C PHE A 44 2.97 24.77 14.07
N ARG A 45 3.43 25.43 12.99
CA ARG A 45 4.18 26.68 13.07
C ARG A 45 3.29 27.91 13.01
N THR A 46 2.20 27.88 12.23
CA THR A 46 1.42 29.08 11.91
C THR A 46 0.05 29.15 12.59
N SER A 47 -0.39 28.07 13.26
CA SER A 47 -1.72 27.93 13.92
C SER A 47 -2.94 28.06 13.00
N ASN A 48 -2.81 28.64 11.80
CA ASN A 48 -3.83 28.75 10.76
C ASN A 48 -3.25 28.44 9.38
N LEU A 49 -4.06 27.86 8.50
CA LEU A 49 -3.73 27.62 7.10
C LEU A 49 -4.03 28.86 6.25
N SER A 50 -3.04 29.30 5.44
CA SER A 50 -3.29 30.32 4.42
C SER A 50 -4.19 29.77 3.30
N MET A 51 -4.73 30.65 2.46
CA MET A 51 -5.52 30.22 1.29
C MET A 51 -4.70 29.32 0.36
N THR A 52 -3.41 29.64 0.15
CA THR A 52 -2.49 28.84 -0.66
C THR A 52 -2.23 27.45 -0.05
N ASP A 53 -2.09 27.37 1.28
CA ASP A 53 -1.96 26.08 1.99
C ASP A 53 -3.20 25.22 1.75
N ARG A 54 -4.39 25.82 1.84
CA ARG A 54 -5.66 25.12 1.61
C ARG A 54 -5.75 24.60 0.18
N HIS A 55 -5.43 25.41 -0.82
CA HIS A 55 -5.49 24.95 -2.22
C HIS A 55 -4.52 23.80 -2.48
N SER A 56 -3.31 23.89 -1.92
CA SER A 56 -2.27 22.86 -2.04
C SER A 56 -2.70 21.56 -1.34
N LEU A 57 -3.08 21.65 -0.07
CA LEU A 57 -3.49 20.49 0.73
C LEU A 57 -4.74 19.81 0.14
N TRP A 58 -5.73 20.58 -0.30
CA TRP A 58 -6.91 20.03 -0.98
C TRP A 58 -6.50 19.22 -2.22
N SER A 59 -5.62 19.78 -3.07
CA SER A 59 -5.17 19.08 -4.28
C SER A 59 -4.35 17.83 -3.98
N LEU A 60 -3.60 17.82 -2.88
CA LEU A 60 -2.74 16.70 -2.49
C LEU A 60 -3.54 15.56 -1.87
N VAL A 61 -4.47 15.85 -0.95
CA VAL A 61 -5.32 14.82 -0.30
C VAL A 61 -6.27 14.12 -1.29
N ASN A 62 -6.54 14.74 -2.44
CA ASN A 62 -7.28 14.08 -3.53
C ASN A 62 -6.45 13.04 -4.31
N GLN A 63 -5.12 12.97 -4.09
CA GLN A 63 -4.24 11.96 -4.67
C GLN A 63 -4.07 10.83 -3.67
N ASP A 64 -4.37 9.60 -4.07
CA ASP A 64 -4.38 8.43 -3.18
C ASP A 64 -2.98 8.11 -2.63
N GLU A 65 -1.96 8.35 -3.45
CA GLU A 65 -0.55 8.13 -3.12
C GLU A 65 -0.04 9.12 -2.06
N TYR A 66 -0.57 10.35 -2.03
CA TYR A 66 -0.16 11.34 -1.02
C TYR A 66 -0.53 10.89 0.41
N LEU A 67 -1.62 10.15 0.56
CA LEU A 67 -2.10 9.64 1.85
C LEU A 67 -1.43 8.34 2.28
N THR A 68 -0.83 7.60 1.34
CA THR A 68 -0.22 6.29 1.58
C THR A 68 1.31 6.34 1.60
N PHE A 69 1.91 7.30 0.87
CA PHE A 69 3.36 7.42 0.76
C PHE A 69 3.95 8.30 1.86
N LYS A 70 5.22 8.02 2.18
CA LYS A 70 6.01 8.88 3.06
C LYS A 70 6.47 10.12 2.30
N VAL A 71 5.72 11.21 2.44
CA VAL A 71 6.03 12.50 1.81
C VAL A 71 7.15 13.23 2.57
N MET A 72 8.19 13.66 1.85
CA MET A 72 9.31 14.45 2.38
C MET A 72 9.04 15.96 2.34
N GLY A 73 8.18 16.39 1.42
CA GLY A 73 7.79 17.79 1.26
C GLY A 73 6.75 17.96 0.16
N SER A 74 6.16 19.15 0.08
CA SER A 74 5.10 19.48 -0.88
C SER A 74 5.26 20.90 -1.41
N CYS A 75 4.79 21.13 -2.64
CA CYS A 75 4.74 22.44 -3.28
C CYS A 75 3.57 22.49 -4.26
N GLY A 76 2.53 23.26 -3.92
CA GLY A 76 1.30 23.29 -4.72
C GLY A 76 0.61 21.93 -4.76
N HIS A 77 0.38 21.41 -5.97
CA HIS A 77 -0.20 20.09 -6.20
C HIS A 77 0.85 18.96 -6.31
N PHE A 78 2.14 19.29 -6.19
CA PHE A 78 3.23 18.33 -6.22
C PHE A 78 3.69 17.98 -4.81
N TYR A 79 4.11 16.74 -4.62
CA TYR A 79 4.79 16.27 -3.44
C TYR A 79 6.08 15.55 -3.83
N ALA A 80 7.04 15.55 -2.91
CA ALA A 80 8.32 14.87 -3.05
C ALA A 80 8.34 13.65 -2.13
N VAL A 81 8.82 12.54 -2.65
CA VAL A 81 9.09 11.30 -1.92
C VAL A 81 10.57 10.94 -2.02
N GLU A 82 10.98 9.88 -1.32
CA GLU A 82 12.33 9.33 -1.44
C GLU A 82 12.66 9.05 -2.91
N TYR A 83 13.86 9.42 -3.34
CA TYR A 83 14.30 9.15 -4.71
C TYR A 83 14.57 7.65 -4.89
N LEU A 84 13.82 7.05 -5.82
CA LEU A 84 13.94 5.64 -6.18
C LEU A 84 14.50 5.49 -7.59
N VAL A 85 15.38 4.51 -7.77
CA VAL A 85 15.87 4.11 -9.10
C VAL A 85 14.93 3.02 -9.63
N PRO A 86 14.24 3.24 -10.77
CA PRO A 86 13.33 2.25 -11.34
C PRO A 86 14.01 0.89 -11.51
N PHE A 87 13.42 -0.14 -10.91
CA PHE A 87 13.94 -1.48 -10.99
C PHE A 87 13.32 -2.19 -12.19
N ARG A 88 14.18 -2.82 -12.99
CA ARG A 88 13.74 -3.67 -14.09
C ARG A 88 14.49 -4.98 -14.00
N MET A 89 13.75 -6.08 -14.00
CA MET A 89 14.36 -7.40 -14.00
C MET A 89 15.16 -7.62 -15.28
N LYS A 90 16.39 -8.10 -15.11
CA LYS A 90 17.34 -8.42 -16.19
C LYS A 90 17.98 -9.76 -15.89
N SER A 91 18.39 -10.46 -16.95
CA SER A 91 18.92 -11.83 -16.88
C SER A 91 20.14 -11.97 -15.96
N TYR A 92 21.00 -10.95 -15.85
CA TYR A 92 22.19 -10.97 -15.01
C TYR A 92 21.91 -10.82 -13.50
N TYR A 93 20.68 -10.46 -13.09
CA TYR A 93 20.31 -10.40 -11.68
C TYR A 93 20.08 -11.79 -11.05
N THR A 94 20.23 -12.86 -11.82
CA THR A 94 20.22 -14.26 -11.34
C THR A 94 21.21 -14.50 -10.18
N ASN A 95 22.36 -13.84 -10.18
CA ASN A 95 23.35 -13.93 -9.10
C ASN A 95 22.94 -13.16 -7.83
N LEU A 96 21.96 -12.26 -7.93
CA LEU A 96 21.46 -11.44 -6.82
C LEU A 96 20.07 -11.87 -6.34
N LYS A 97 19.48 -12.93 -6.89
CA LYS A 97 18.11 -13.36 -6.59
C LYS A 97 17.83 -13.53 -5.09
N ALA A 98 18.80 -14.02 -4.32
CA ALA A 98 18.67 -14.16 -2.87
C ALA A 98 18.58 -12.80 -2.15
N LYS A 99 19.39 -11.82 -2.55
CA LYS A 99 19.32 -10.45 -1.99
C LYS A 99 18.01 -9.76 -2.40
N ILE A 100 17.62 -9.92 -3.66
CA ILE A 100 16.35 -9.39 -4.18
C ILE A 100 15.17 -9.95 -3.38
N LEU A 101 15.15 -11.25 -3.13
CA LEU A 101 14.11 -11.91 -2.33
C LEU A 101 13.98 -11.28 -0.93
N VAL A 102 15.09 -11.08 -0.23
CA VAL A 102 15.07 -10.46 1.11
C VAL A 102 14.46 -9.05 1.06
N HIS A 103 14.84 -8.24 0.07
CA HIS A 103 14.30 -6.88 -0.07
C HIS A 103 12.82 -6.87 -0.47
N LEU A 104 12.37 -7.79 -1.32
CA LEU A 104 10.95 -7.96 -1.66
C LEU A 104 10.13 -8.36 -0.44
N MET A 105 10.67 -9.24 0.40
CA MET A 105 10.03 -9.65 1.66
C MET A 105 9.95 -8.48 2.65
N GLY A 106 10.91 -7.56 2.62
CA GLY A 106 10.81 -6.28 3.33
C GLY A 106 9.68 -5.38 2.83
N THR A 107 9.42 -5.33 1.53
CA THR A 107 8.24 -4.63 1.01
C THR A 107 6.94 -5.32 1.45
N LEU A 108 6.90 -6.66 1.43
CA LEU A 108 5.73 -7.40 1.90
C LEU A 108 5.46 -7.15 3.40
N LYS A 109 6.51 -7.07 4.23
CA LYS A 109 6.43 -6.64 5.64
C LYS A 109 5.76 -5.27 5.77
N LEU A 110 6.18 -4.28 4.97
CA LEU A 110 5.62 -2.93 4.99
C LEU A 110 4.12 -2.90 4.70
N PHE A 111 3.65 -3.66 3.71
CA PHE A 111 2.21 -3.74 3.44
C PHE A 111 1.45 -4.40 4.56
N TYR A 112 2.07 -5.40 5.19
CA TYR A 112 1.46 -6.16 6.25
C TYR A 112 1.29 -5.35 7.54
N GLU A 113 2.31 -4.56 7.88
CA GLU A 113 2.39 -3.80 9.14
C GLU A 113 1.94 -2.33 8.98
N PHE A 114 1.17 -2.03 7.94
CA PHE A 114 0.68 -0.67 7.71
C PHE A 114 -0.39 -0.28 8.75
N LEU A 115 -0.16 0.79 9.50
CA LEU A 115 -1.11 1.36 10.47
C LEU A 115 -1.83 0.28 11.33
N ASN A 116 -3.16 0.22 11.24
CA ASN A 116 -4.02 -0.72 11.97
C ASN A 116 -4.57 -1.85 11.08
N GLU A 117 -4.35 -1.79 9.76
CA GLU A 117 -4.85 -2.77 8.79
C GLU A 117 -3.92 -2.87 7.58
N PRO A 118 -3.77 -4.06 6.95
CA PRO A 118 -2.81 -4.24 5.88
C PRO A 118 -3.17 -3.40 4.64
N LEU A 119 -2.15 -3.07 3.85
CA LEU A 119 -2.33 -2.57 2.49
C LEU A 119 -2.48 -3.73 1.52
N HIS A 120 -3.41 -3.61 0.58
CA HIS A 120 -3.53 -4.46 -0.59
C HIS A 120 -2.90 -3.79 -1.80
N TRP A 121 -2.05 -4.52 -2.50
CA TRP A 121 -1.48 -4.07 -3.76
C TRP A 121 -1.99 -4.94 -4.91
N CYS A 122 -2.69 -4.32 -5.85
CA CYS A 122 -3.35 -5.02 -6.93
C CYS A 122 -2.62 -4.95 -8.27
N ASP A 123 -1.47 -4.26 -8.38
CA ASP A 123 -0.66 -4.23 -9.62
C ASP A 123 0.81 -4.58 -9.33
N VAL A 124 1.02 -5.80 -8.85
CA VAL A 124 2.32 -6.33 -8.44
C VAL A 124 3.17 -6.65 -9.67
N LYS A 125 4.18 -5.84 -9.95
CA LYS A 125 5.18 -6.13 -11.00
C LYS A 125 6.51 -5.45 -10.69
N PHE A 126 7.61 -6.02 -11.17
CA PHE A 126 8.94 -5.45 -10.97
C PHE A 126 9.07 -4.03 -11.50
N ASP A 127 8.37 -3.69 -12.58
CA ASP A 127 8.41 -2.36 -13.18
C ASP A 127 7.78 -1.27 -12.29
N ASN A 128 6.92 -1.66 -11.35
CA ASN A 128 6.34 -0.75 -10.35
C ASN A 128 7.21 -0.61 -9.09
N PHE A 129 8.35 -1.32 -9.02
CA PHE A 129 9.31 -1.18 -7.94
C PHE A 129 10.43 -0.21 -8.29
N GLY A 130 10.86 0.52 -7.28
CA GLY A 130 12.08 1.29 -7.28
C GLY A 130 13.01 0.82 -6.16
N LEU A 131 14.31 0.88 -6.42
CA LEU A 131 15.33 0.64 -5.41
C LEU A 131 15.73 1.97 -4.76
N SER A 132 15.76 2.03 -3.44
CA SER A 132 16.25 3.21 -2.73
C SER A 132 17.67 3.57 -3.17
N ALA A 133 17.90 4.86 -3.44
CA ALA A 133 19.23 5.35 -3.78
C ALA A 133 20.16 5.30 -2.54
N GLU A 134 19.62 5.54 -1.36
CA GLU A 134 20.35 5.56 -0.10
C GLU A 134 20.33 4.20 0.62
N TYR A 135 21.33 3.98 1.49
CA TYR A 135 21.39 2.78 2.34
C TYR A 135 20.51 2.96 3.60
N PRO A 136 19.83 1.89 4.08
CA PRO A 136 19.83 0.54 3.52
C PRO A 136 19.02 0.44 2.22
N LYS A 137 19.50 -0.39 1.28
CA LYS A 137 18.81 -0.67 0.02
C LYS A 137 17.46 -1.33 0.30
N ARG A 138 16.38 -0.78 -0.25
CA ARG A 138 15.00 -1.26 -0.07
C ARG A 138 14.26 -1.20 -1.40
N PHE A 139 13.42 -2.20 -1.66
CA PHE A 139 12.42 -2.11 -2.72
C PHE A 139 11.19 -1.39 -2.19
N LEU A 140 10.82 -0.31 -2.84
CA LEU A 140 9.63 0.47 -2.55
C LEU A 140 8.80 0.59 -3.83
N ILE A 141 7.50 0.73 -3.67
CA ILE A 141 6.61 0.99 -4.80
C ILE A 141 6.86 2.40 -5.33
N MET A 142 6.90 2.53 -6.65
CA MET A 142 6.92 3.83 -7.34
C MET A 142 5.53 4.21 -7.86
N ASP A 143 4.72 3.19 -8.16
CA ASP A 143 3.35 3.34 -8.64
C ASP A 143 2.39 2.79 -7.58
N GLY A 144 1.64 3.70 -6.96
CA GLY A 144 0.76 3.43 -5.81
C GLY A 144 -0.72 3.55 -6.13
N ASP A 145 -1.08 3.76 -7.40
CA ASP A 145 -2.45 3.94 -7.88
C ASP A 145 -3.37 2.76 -7.55
N MET A 146 -2.80 1.55 -7.50
CA MET A 146 -3.49 0.30 -7.17
C MET A 146 -3.14 -0.22 -5.78
N VAL A 147 -2.88 0.69 -4.82
CA VAL A 147 -2.65 0.37 -3.41
C VAL A 147 -3.81 0.88 -2.56
N PHE A 148 -4.42 -0.04 -1.82
CA PHE A 148 -5.62 0.22 -1.04
C PHE A 148 -5.41 -0.23 0.39
N THR A 149 -6.00 0.47 1.35
CA THR A 149 -6.19 -0.07 2.68
C THR A 149 -7.20 -1.24 2.65
N GLU A 150 -7.18 -2.11 3.64
CA GLU A 150 -8.15 -3.21 3.78
C GLU A 150 -9.59 -2.72 3.72
N SER A 151 -9.91 -1.66 4.46
CA SER A 151 -11.25 -1.08 4.49
C SER A 151 -11.64 -0.48 3.13
N ARG A 152 -10.70 0.15 2.40
CA ARG A 152 -10.97 0.70 1.06
C ARG A 152 -11.18 -0.42 0.04
N MET A 153 -10.34 -1.46 0.05
CA MET A 153 -10.45 -2.61 -0.85
C MET A 153 -11.78 -3.35 -0.66
N ARG A 154 -12.13 -3.64 0.60
CA ARG A 154 -13.40 -4.26 0.98
C ARG A 154 -14.59 -3.45 0.48
N HIS A 155 -14.60 -2.14 0.72
CA HIS A 155 -15.66 -1.27 0.25
C HIS A 155 -15.77 -1.28 -1.29
N PHE A 156 -14.65 -1.17 -1.99
CA PHE A 156 -14.59 -1.21 -3.44
C PHE A 156 -15.19 -2.52 -4.00
N LEU A 157 -14.75 -3.68 -3.50
CA LEU A 157 -15.24 -4.99 -3.94
C LEU A 157 -16.72 -5.16 -3.61
N GLN A 158 -17.14 -4.94 -2.36
CA GLN A 158 -18.54 -5.13 -1.94
C GLN A 158 -19.52 -4.18 -2.63
N SER A 159 -19.06 -3.02 -3.11
CA SER A 159 -19.86 -2.10 -3.91
C SER A 159 -19.98 -2.50 -5.39
N THR A 160 -19.15 -3.45 -5.84
CA THR A 160 -19.09 -3.91 -7.24
C THR A 160 -20.13 -5.01 -7.47
N LYS A 161 -21.01 -4.78 -8.44
CA LYS A 161 -22.00 -5.78 -8.89
C LYS A 161 -21.34 -6.83 -9.77
N CYS A 162 -21.78 -8.07 -9.65
CA CYS A 162 -21.23 -9.18 -10.40
C CYS A 162 -22.31 -10.17 -10.87
N THR A 163 -21.97 -10.94 -11.89
CA THR A 163 -22.75 -12.08 -12.40
C THR A 163 -21.96 -13.38 -12.43
N ARG A 164 -20.63 -13.29 -12.29
CA ARG A 164 -19.66 -14.38 -12.25
C ARG A 164 -18.42 -13.93 -11.48
N ASP A 165 -17.63 -14.88 -11.00
CA ASP A 165 -16.46 -14.58 -10.16
C ASP A 165 -15.42 -13.67 -10.85
N THR A 166 -15.24 -13.80 -12.18
CA THR A 166 -14.28 -12.96 -12.92
C THR A 166 -14.65 -11.48 -12.98
N ASP A 167 -15.93 -11.14 -12.73
CA ASP A 167 -16.35 -9.73 -12.62
C ASP A 167 -15.77 -9.08 -11.35
N CYS A 168 -15.33 -9.91 -10.38
CA CYS A 168 -14.76 -9.52 -9.10
C CYS A 168 -13.22 -9.57 -9.11
N HIS A 169 -12.60 -9.68 -10.29
CA HIS A 169 -11.15 -9.60 -10.43
C HIS A 169 -10.74 -8.14 -10.70
N PHE A 170 -9.97 -7.57 -9.78
CA PHE A 170 -9.38 -6.25 -9.92
C PHE A 170 -7.86 -6.37 -10.00
N PHE A 171 -7.35 -6.45 -11.24
CA PHE A 171 -5.95 -6.76 -11.52
C PHE A 171 -5.49 -8.04 -10.78
N ASP A 172 -4.56 -7.92 -9.83
CA ASP A 172 -4.04 -9.04 -9.05
C ASP A 172 -4.87 -9.35 -7.78
N CYS A 173 -5.84 -8.50 -7.45
CA CYS A 173 -6.75 -8.72 -6.33
C CYS A 173 -7.98 -9.50 -6.81
N GLU A 174 -8.12 -10.73 -6.35
CA GLU A 174 -9.20 -11.63 -6.76
C GLU A 174 -10.25 -11.73 -5.65
N ALA A 175 -11.52 -11.67 -6.00
CA ALA A 175 -12.66 -11.94 -5.14
C ALA A 175 -13.68 -12.83 -5.88
N LYS A 176 -14.75 -13.25 -5.20
CA LYS A 176 -15.81 -14.09 -5.80
C LYS A 176 -17.11 -13.32 -5.91
N CYS A 177 -18.01 -13.80 -6.78
CA CYS A 177 -19.35 -13.26 -6.82
C CYS A 177 -20.22 -13.93 -5.76
N ASP A 178 -20.85 -13.15 -4.89
CA ASP A 178 -21.95 -13.63 -4.06
C ASP A 178 -23.24 -13.61 -4.88
N TYR A 179 -23.64 -14.76 -5.40
CA TYR A 179 -24.84 -14.92 -6.24
C TYR A 179 -26.16 -14.61 -5.49
N ALA A 180 -26.15 -14.56 -4.16
CA ALA A 180 -27.35 -14.18 -3.39
C ALA A 180 -27.58 -12.66 -3.44
N THR A 181 -26.51 -11.88 -3.33
CA THR A 181 -26.55 -10.41 -3.32
C THR A 181 -26.24 -9.79 -4.69
N ASN A 182 -25.67 -10.56 -5.62
CA ASN A 182 -25.09 -10.11 -6.90
C ASN A 182 -24.01 -9.02 -6.73
N HIS A 183 -23.25 -9.09 -5.63
CA HIS A 183 -22.10 -8.22 -5.36
C HIS A 183 -20.86 -9.07 -5.05
N CYS A 184 -19.68 -8.49 -5.21
CA CYS A 184 -18.45 -9.21 -4.92
C CYS A 184 -18.25 -9.40 -3.41
N THR A 185 -17.60 -10.52 -3.06
CA THR A 185 -17.13 -10.80 -1.69
C THR A 185 -15.89 -9.97 -1.36
N ASP A 186 -15.37 -10.16 -0.15
CA ASP A 186 -14.00 -9.74 0.18
C ASP A 186 -12.98 -10.45 -0.72
N ARG A 187 -11.77 -9.86 -0.78
CA ARG A 187 -10.62 -10.42 -1.48
C ARG A 187 -10.30 -11.82 -0.94
N VAL A 188 -10.09 -12.78 -1.84
CA VAL A 188 -9.85 -14.20 -1.50
C VAL A 188 -8.39 -14.61 -1.59
N ASN A 189 -7.55 -13.84 -2.27
CA ASN A 189 -6.09 -14.02 -2.30
C ASN A 189 -5.38 -12.94 -1.48
N ASP A 190 -4.15 -13.19 -1.04
CA ASP A 190 -3.35 -12.23 -0.27
C ASP A 190 -2.18 -11.69 -1.10
N ASN A 191 -1.55 -10.58 -0.66
CA ASN A 191 -0.34 -10.06 -1.28
C ASN A 191 0.77 -11.11 -1.34
N ILE A 192 0.90 -11.98 -0.33
CA ILE A 192 1.90 -13.07 -0.36
C ILE A 192 1.68 -13.99 -1.56
N ASP A 193 0.43 -14.33 -1.90
CA ASP A 193 0.13 -15.21 -3.03
C ASP A 193 0.54 -14.56 -4.36
N VAL A 194 0.23 -13.27 -4.51
CA VAL A 194 0.58 -12.50 -5.71
C VAL A 194 2.09 -12.32 -5.82
N PHE A 195 2.78 -12.01 -4.72
CA PHE A 195 4.25 -11.90 -4.68
C PHE A 195 4.91 -13.21 -5.08
N CYS A 196 4.43 -14.32 -4.54
CA CYS A 196 4.95 -15.65 -4.86
C CYS A 196 4.76 -15.99 -6.35
N LYS A 197 3.55 -15.75 -6.88
CA LYS A 197 3.20 -16.01 -8.28
C LYS A 197 3.95 -15.12 -9.27
N LYS A 198 4.03 -13.80 -8.99
CA LYS A 198 4.52 -12.82 -9.98
C LYS A 198 5.99 -12.45 -9.80
N LEU A 199 6.53 -12.47 -8.59
CA LEU A 199 7.91 -12.01 -8.32
C LEU A 199 8.84 -13.19 -7.99
N VAL A 200 8.47 -14.02 -7.02
CA VAL A 200 9.35 -15.12 -6.55
C VAL A 200 9.51 -16.18 -7.63
N THR A 201 8.41 -16.58 -8.29
CA THR A 201 8.45 -17.54 -9.40
C THR A 201 9.33 -17.03 -10.56
N GLN A 202 9.35 -15.72 -10.83
CA GLN A 202 10.25 -15.16 -11.86
C GLN A 202 11.74 -15.26 -11.47
N LEU A 203 12.06 -15.20 -10.17
CA LEU A 203 13.43 -15.24 -9.65
C LEU A 203 13.96 -16.67 -9.46
N PHE A 204 13.10 -17.58 -9.02
CA PHE A 204 13.49 -18.93 -8.58
C PHE A 204 12.83 -20.06 -9.38
N GLY A 205 11.84 -19.76 -10.23
CA GLY A 205 11.05 -20.77 -10.92
C GLY A 205 10.39 -21.70 -9.90
N ASN A 206 10.56 -23.00 -10.09
CA ASN A 206 10.07 -24.04 -9.18
C ASN A 206 11.09 -24.42 -8.09
N PHE A 207 12.24 -23.76 -8.02
CA PHE A 207 13.27 -24.07 -7.03
C PHE A 207 12.90 -23.49 -5.66
N TRP A 208 12.79 -24.35 -4.65
CA TRP A 208 12.61 -23.94 -3.26
C TRP A 208 13.15 -25.01 -2.30
N THR A 209 13.35 -24.61 -1.03
CA THR A 209 13.73 -25.53 0.05
C THR A 209 12.98 -25.15 1.32
N LYS A 210 12.63 -26.13 2.17
CA LYS A 210 12.02 -25.88 3.49
C LYS A 210 12.92 -25.06 4.43
N SER A 211 14.24 -25.10 4.22
CA SER A 211 15.20 -24.32 5.00
C SER A 211 15.15 -22.82 4.68
N ASN A 212 14.77 -22.44 3.46
CA ASN A 212 14.56 -21.04 3.12
C ASN A 212 13.10 -20.68 3.37
N ARG A 213 12.84 -20.08 4.55
CA ARG A 213 11.48 -19.75 4.99
C ARG A 213 10.71 -18.84 4.03
N TYR A 214 11.39 -17.91 3.35
CA TYR A 214 10.76 -17.06 2.34
C TYR A 214 10.27 -17.85 1.12
N LEU A 215 11.06 -18.81 0.64
CA LEU A 215 10.64 -19.67 -0.46
C LEU A 215 9.63 -20.73 0.00
N ALA A 216 9.78 -21.28 1.20
CA ALA A 216 8.82 -22.20 1.79
C ALA A 216 7.43 -21.54 1.91
N ALA A 217 7.39 -20.28 2.35
CA ALA A 217 6.17 -19.48 2.39
C ALA A 217 5.56 -19.20 0.99
N CYS A 218 6.19 -19.58 -0.12
CA CYS A 218 5.61 -19.48 -1.46
C CYS A 218 5.16 -20.81 -2.06
N HIS A 219 5.68 -21.93 -1.58
CA HIS A 219 5.53 -23.23 -2.23
C HIS A 219 5.02 -24.34 -1.30
N ASP A 220 5.03 -24.15 0.02
CA ASP A 220 4.54 -25.14 0.95
C ASP A 220 3.01 -25.07 1.05
N GLU A 221 2.34 -25.94 0.29
CA GLU A 221 0.87 -26.07 0.24
C GLU A 221 0.27 -26.70 1.51
N SER A 222 1.10 -27.14 2.47
CA SER A 222 0.58 -27.66 3.74
C SER A 222 0.05 -26.57 4.68
N MET A 223 0.34 -25.30 4.38
CA MET A 223 -0.06 -24.15 5.18
C MET A 223 -1.00 -23.24 4.39
N ASN A 224 -2.02 -22.70 5.06
CA ASN A 224 -2.85 -21.64 4.48
C ASN A 224 -2.11 -20.29 4.46
N ALA A 225 -2.66 -19.28 3.78
CA ALA A 225 -2.04 -17.95 3.65
C ALA A 225 -1.75 -17.29 5.00
N THR A 226 -2.67 -17.41 5.97
CA THR A 226 -2.51 -16.85 7.32
C THR A 226 -1.35 -17.49 8.08
N GLU A 227 -1.20 -18.81 8.00
CA GLU A 227 -0.09 -19.55 8.62
C GLU A 227 1.26 -19.18 7.97
N ARG A 228 1.28 -19.07 6.63
CA ARG A 228 2.46 -18.64 5.87
C ARG A 228 2.91 -17.23 6.30
N LEU A 229 1.97 -16.29 6.42
CA LEU A 229 2.23 -14.94 6.92
C LEU A 229 2.71 -14.94 8.38
N ALA A 230 2.16 -15.81 9.23
CA ALA A 230 2.59 -15.94 10.62
C ALA A 230 4.04 -16.40 10.75
N ASP A 231 4.50 -17.38 9.96
CA ASP A 231 5.91 -17.77 9.95
C ASP A 231 6.81 -16.64 9.41
N LEU A 232 6.38 -15.95 8.35
CA LEU A 232 7.12 -14.80 7.82
C LEU A 232 7.30 -13.68 8.83
N ARG A 233 6.27 -13.34 9.61
CA ARG A 233 6.36 -12.34 10.69
C ARG A 233 7.46 -12.69 11.69
N LEU A 234 7.57 -13.96 12.08
CA LEU A 234 8.66 -14.40 12.94
C LEU A 234 10.00 -14.11 12.26
N VAL A 235 10.18 -14.52 11.00
CA VAL A 235 11.42 -14.27 10.25
C VAL A 235 11.76 -12.79 10.14
N TRP A 236 10.78 -11.94 9.84
CA TRP A 236 10.95 -10.50 9.70
C TRP A 236 11.48 -9.86 10.98
N SER A 237 10.93 -10.23 12.15
CA SER A 237 11.36 -9.73 13.45
C SER A 237 12.86 -9.94 13.74
N TRP A 238 13.46 -10.99 13.17
CA TRP A 238 14.88 -11.33 13.38
C TRP A 238 15.82 -10.80 12.29
N SER A 239 15.30 -10.55 11.08
CA SER A 239 16.14 -10.44 9.87
C SER A 239 15.98 -9.13 9.10
N LEU A 240 14.92 -8.37 9.38
CA LEU A 240 14.66 -7.09 8.75
C LEU A 240 14.58 -6.04 9.84
N SER A 241 15.38 -4.98 9.73
CA SER A 241 15.22 -3.81 10.59
C SER A 241 13.77 -3.31 10.52
N ASP A 242 13.27 -2.74 11.60
CA ASP A 242 12.05 -1.94 11.52
C ASP A 242 12.30 -0.81 10.52
N VAL A 243 11.35 -0.65 9.59
CA VAL A 243 11.46 0.24 8.44
C VAL A 243 10.69 1.51 8.72
#